data_AF-A0A853DAI2-F1
#
_entry.id   AF-A0A853DAI2-F1
#
_cell.length_a   1.000
_cell.length_b   1.000
_cell.length_c   1.000
_cell.angle_alpha   90.00
_cell.angle_beta   90.00
_cell.angle_gamma   90.00
#
_symmetry.space_group_name_H-M   'P 1'
#
loop_
_entity.id
_entity.type
_entity.pdbx_description
1 polymer ?
#
loop_
_entity_poly.entity_id
_entity_poly.type
_entity_poly.pdbx_seq_one_letter_code
_entity_poly.pdbx_strand_id
1 'polypeptide(L)' 'MKKFYSIVKIATDMTVNDSISTGIIVNDGSRLLFKFSDYKKSIAKKLFQSDSVDIDFAIKQLEKRIEEINKSLNLEV' A
#
# COMPACT_ATOMS: atom_id res chain seq x y z
N MET A 1 -1.19 12.57 15.29
CA MET A 1 0.03 12.49 14.43
C MET A 1 0.07 13.68 13.47
N LYS A 2 1.23 14.04 12.88
CA LYS A 2 1.25 15.03 11.78
C LYS A 2 0.42 14.49 10.61
N LYS A 3 -0.32 15.37 9.94
CA LYS A 3 -1.09 15.01 8.73
C LYS A 3 -0.12 14.79 7.58
N PHE A 4 -0.26 13.68 6.86
CA PHE A 4 0.56 13.36 5.69
C PHE A 4 -0.16 12.40 4.75
N TYR A 5 0.39 12.24 3.56
CA TYR A 5 0.03 11.14 2.67
C TYR A 5 1.30 10.50 2.10
N SER A 6 1.19 9.22 1.77
CA SER A 6 2.22 8.45 1.10
C SER A 6 1.60 7.70 -0.07
N ILE A 7 2.26 7.75 -1.23
CA ILE A 7 1.87 6.97 -2.40
C ILE A 7 2.50 5.58 -2.28
N VAL A 8 1.67 4.54 -2.41
CA VAL A 8 2.15 3.16 -2.47
C VAL A 8 2.49 2.83 -3.91
N LYS A 9 3.75 2.48 -4.15
CA LYS A 9 4.27 2.09 -5.46
C LYS A 9 4.69 0.63 -5.43
N ILE A 10 4.42 -0.08 -6.52
CA ILE A 10 4.89 -1.45 -6.77
C ILE A 10 5.95 -1.36 -7.86
N ALA A 11 7.16 -1.82 -7.57
CA ALA A 11 8.23 -1.90 -8.56
C ALA A 11 7.94 -3.02 -9.54
N THR A 12 7.61 -2.69 -10.79
CA THR A 12 7.26 -3.66 -11.85
C THR A 12 8.50 -4.26 -12.49
N ASP A 13 9.59 -3.50 -12.52
CA ASP A 13 10.91 -3.95 -12.92
C ASP A 13 11.99 -3.25 -12.06
N MET A 14 12.65 -4.03 -11.20
CA MET A 14 13.68 -3.50 -10.30
C MET A 14 14.98 -3.14 -11.03
N THR A 15 15.23 -3.67 -12.22
CA THR A 15 16.48 -3.43 -12.96
C THR A 15 16.52 -2.04 -13.59
N VAL A 16 15.35 -1.52 -13.99
CA VAL A 16 15.19 -0.18 -14.57
C VAL A 16 14.50 0.81 -13.62
N ASN A 17 14.29 0.41 -12.37
CA ASN A 17 13.59 1.20 -11.35
C ASN A 17 12.18 1.66 -11.81
N ASP A 18 11.50 0.82 -12.59
CA ASP A 18 10.14 1.07 -13.03
C ASP A 18 9.14 0.71 -11.94
N SER A 19 8.11 1.55 -11.78
CA SER A 19 7.10 1.34 -10.75
C SER A 19 5.75 1.94 -11.11
N ILE A 20 4.70 1.26 -10.66
CA ILE A 20 3.33 1.75 -10.75
C ILE A 20 2.85 2.18 -9.38
N SER A 21 2.28 3.38 -9.31
CA SER A 21 1.55 3.84 -8.12
C SER A 21 0.20 3.15 -8.04
N THR A 22 0.00 2.27 -7.05
CA THR A 22 -1.20 1.41 -6.92
C THR A 22 -2.14 1.84 -5.81
N GLY A 23 -1.69 2.66 -4.87
CA GLY A 23 -2.51 3.10 -3.75
C GLY A 23 -1.99 4.35 -3.05
N ILE A 24 -2.73 4.74 -2.01
CA ILE A 24 -2.40 5.85 -1.13
C ILE A 24 -2.68 5.47 0.31
N ILE A 25 -1.83 5.94 1.21
CA ILE A 25 -2.04 5.93 2.66
C ILE A 25 -2.10 7.39 3.11
N VAL A 26 -3.10 7.74 3.91
CA VAL A 26 -3.33 9.10 4.41
C VAL A 26 -3.43 9.05 5.93
N ASN A 27 -2.68 9.90 6.60
CA ASN A 27 -2.88 10.20 8.01
C ASN A 27 -3.66 11.51 8.12
N ASP A 28 -4.91 11.44 8.60
CA ASP A 28 -5.77 12.61 8.76
C ASP A 28 -5.53 13.37 10.08
N GLY A 29 -4.60 12.88 10.90
CA GLY A 29 -4.25 13.41 12.22
C GLY A 29 -4.73 12.53 13.37
N SER A 30 -5.78 11.73 13.16
CA SER A 30 -6.34 10.79 14.14
C SER A 30 -6.15 9.33 13.74
N ARG A 31 -6.22 8.99 12.45
CA ARG A 31 -6.10 7.62 11.96
C ARG A 31 -5.38 7.55 10.61
N LEU A 32 -4.99 6.33 10.26
CA LEU A 32 -4.51 5.97 8.94
C LEU A 32 -5.68 5.47 8.08
N LEU A 33 -5.88 6.13 6.95
CA LEU A 33 -6.78 5.71 5.88
C LEU A 33 -5.93 5.15 4.74
N PHE A 34 -6.44 4.16 4.02
CA PHE A 34 -5.76 3.62 2.85
C PHE A 34 -6.74 3.26 1.76
N LYS A 35 -6.26 3.30 0.52
CA LYS A 35 -7.01 2.80 -0.64
C LYS A 35 -6.06 2.32 -1.72
N PHE A 36 -6.35 1.13 -2.24
CA PHE A 36 -5.70 0.58 -3.42
C PHE A 36 -6.65 0.61 -4.62
N SER A 37 -6.11 0.86 -5.80
CA SER A 37 -6.88 0.79 -7.05
C SER A 37 -6.78 -0.61 -7.64
N ASP A 38 -7.91 -1.32 -7.74
CA ASP A 38 -7.96 -2.66 -8.34
C ASP A 38 -7.45 -2.69 -9.78
N TYR A 39 -7.81 -1.67 -10.57
CA TYR A 39 -7.31 -1.51 -11.92
C TYR A 39 -5.78 -1.38 -11.96
N LYS A 40 -5.19 -0.49 -11.14
CA LYS A 40 -3.73 -0.31 -11.10
C LYS A 40 -3.01 -1.52 -10.52
N LYS A 41 -3.61 -2.23 -9.56
CA LYS A 41 -3.11 -3.54 -9.07
C LYS A 41 -3.08 -4.56 -10.20
N SER A 42 -4.12 -4.64 -11.02
CA SER A 42 -4.18 -5.55 -12.17
C SER A 42 -3.09 -5.24 -13.20
N ILE A 43 -2.86 -3.95 -13.50
CA ILE A 43 -1.76 -3.55 -14.39
C ILE A 43 -0.41 -3.94 -13.78
N ALA A 44 -0.17 -3.62 -12.51
CA ALA A 44 1.09 -3.95 -11.84
C ALA A 44 1.39 -5.45 -11.89
N LYS A 45 0.38 -6.30 -11.66
CA LYS A 45 0.51 -7.77 -11.80
C LYS A 45 0.89 -8.22 -13.20
N LYS A 46 0.33 -7.58 -14.24
CA LYS A 46 0.64 -7.90 -15.63
C LYS A 46 2.04 -7.46 -16.06
N LEU A 47 2.56 -6.39 -15.46
CA LEU A 47 3.90 -5.87 -15.75
C LEU A 47 4.98 -6.52 -14.89
N PHE A 48 4.60 -7.13 -13.76
CA PHE A 48 5.54 -7.85 -12.91
C PHE A 48 6.05 -9.07 -13.69
N GLN A 49 7.34 -9.07 -14.02
CA GLN A 49 7.94 -10.12 -14.86
C GLN A 49 8.26 -11.41 -14.08
N SER A 50 7.99 -11.46 -12.78
CA SER A 50 8.40 -12.56 -11.89
C SER A 50 7.18 -13.30 -11.32
N ASP A 51 7.15 -14.62 -11.50
CA ASP A 51 6.08 -15.52 -11.02
C ASP A 51 6.04 -15.67 -9.48
N SER A 52 7.03 -15.11 -8.77
CA SER A 52 7.28 -15.41 -7.35
C SER A 52 6.67 -14.42 -6.34
N VAL A 53 6.22 -13.24 -6.77
CA VAL A 53 5.74 -12.19 -5.84
C VAL A 53 4.23 -12.05 -5.92
N ASP A 54 3.56 -12.52 -4.87
CA ASP A 54 2.12 -12.31 -4.69
C ASP A 54 1.84 -10.86 -4.23
N ILE A 55 1.54 -10.00 -5.20
CA ILE A 55 1.14 -8.60 -4.98
C ILE A 55 -0.07 -8.51 -4.03
N ASP A 56 -1.02 -9.45 -4.10
CA ASP A 56 -2.19 -9.41 -3.22
C ASP A 56 -1.80 -9.72 -1.78
N PHE A 57 -0.87 -10.66 -1.57
CA PHE A 57 -0.34 -10.94 -0.25
C PHE A 57 0.35 -9.71 0.35
N ALA A 58 1.24 -9.05 -0.40
CA ALA A 58 1.94 -7.85 0.07
C ALA A 58 0.96 -6.73 0.46
N ILE A 59 -0.08 -6.52 -0.34
CA ILE A 59 -1.13 -5.54 -0.05
C ILE A 59 -1.89 -5.93 1.21
N LYS A 60 -2.33 -7.18 1.34
CA LYS A 60 -3.02 -7.66 2.56
C LYS A 60 -2.21 -7.47 3.84
N GLN A 61 -0.88 -7.68 3.79
CA GLN A 61 -0.01 -7.42 4.95
C GLN A 61 0.03 -5.94 5.31
N LEU A 62 0.04 -5.06 4.31
CA LEU A 62 -0.04 -3.61 4.48
C LEU A 62 -1.37 -3.19 5.11
N GLU A 63 -2.49 -3.72 4.61
CA GLU A 63 -3.83 -3.46 5.15
C GLU A 63 -3.94 -3.88 6.61
N LYS A 64 -3.52 -5.11 6.92
CA LYS A 64 -3.48 -5.63 8.30
C LYS A 64 -2.64 -4.74 9.22
N ARG A 65 -1.47 -4.28 8.76
CA ARG A 65 -0.60 -3.43 9.57
C ARG A 65 -1.23 -2.07 9.86
N ILE A 66 -1.96 -1.51 8.91
CA ILE A 66 -2.68 -0.25 9.10
C ILE A 66 -3.82 -0.43 10.11
N GLU A 67 -4.55 -1.54 10.05
CA GLU A 67 -5.59 -1.88 11.03
C GLU A 67 -5.01 -2.01 12.45
N GLU A 68 -3.87 -2.68 12.61
CA GLU A 68 -3.17 -2.79 13.90
C GLU A 68 -2.80 -1.41 14.46
N ILE A 69 -2.22 -0.53 13.63
CA ILE A 69 -1.85 0.83 14.05
C ILE A 69 -3.09 1.62 14.48
N ASN A 70 -4.16 1.57 13.68
CA ASN A 70 -5.41 2.24 14.01
C ASN A 70 -6.03 1.72 15.31
N LYS A 71 -5.94 0.42 15.57
CA LYS A 71 -6.42 -0.17 16.82
C LYS A 71 -5.59 0.33 18.01
N SER A 72 -4.27 0.42 17.88
CA SER A 72 -3.39 0.98 18.91
C SER A 72 -3.71 2.45 19.19
N LEU A 73 -3.91 3.27 18.14
CA LEU A 73 -4.27 4.68 18.30
C LEU A 73 -5.61 4.86 19.03
N ASN A 74 -6.61 4.02 18.74
CA ASN A 74 -7.91 4.07 19.41
C ASN A 74 -7.90 3.60 20.87
N LEU A 75 -6.86 2.87 21.31
CA LEU A 75 -6.68 2.46 22.71
C LEU A 75 -5.95 3.53 23.55
N GLU A 76 -5.36 4.53 22.90
CA GLU A 76 -4.67 5.66 23.53
C GLU A 76 -5.55 6.93 23.64
N VAL A 77 -6.79 6.89 23.11
CA VAL A 77 -7.80 7.97 23.18
C VAL A 77 -8.91 7.58 24.15
#